data_AF-A0A3Q2W6P3-F1
#
_entry.id   AF-A0A3Q2W6P3-F1
#
_cell.length_a   1.000
_cell.length_b   1.000
_cell.length_c   1.000
_cell.angle_alpha   90.00
_cell.angle_beta   90.00
_cell.angle_gamma   90.00
#
_symmetry.space_group_name_H-M   'P 1'
#
loop_
_entity.id
_entity.type
_entity.pdbx_description
1 polymer ?
#
loop_
_entity_poly.entity_id
_entity_poly.type
_entity_poly.pdbx_seq_one_letter_code
_entity_poly.pdbx_strand_id
1 'polypeptide(L)'
;MRTIFTFCCLFLITGGSDRAWATGNLTVDGSNRTNATADSSSRYITIGDGSLQEFEFPEYTNGVIVISSRYRSAAAARTGRQSLKQTVRVHSLEPEVLSIINVTDGGHGGQAQSYIINIRSGLPGRAQLQIQLLDLDQGSVPVLIEERTDYCIKVEPSEDDPATRLIQSGGLSHFSENPVLFALLPLIFVNKCAFGCKVEVEVLRGLLKSPMPLLLGALGQFLVMPLYAYCVSQLAALPKALALGLVITCSAPGGGGGYLYSLLLGGDVTLAISMTLVSTVVAAAAMPLSSALYGWLLGVHAALHVPFVKILGTLLFIAIPISLGMLVKLRLPALTRVLLALIQPFSFVLIVGGIFMAYQMGASILANVQPQIVVVGITVPLLGLVVGAVLAKLAGLSPPQRKTVSIEVGVQNSLLALAVMQLSFRRLEADFASQAPFIVALSSTSEMLLIVLGYVTQRRLCGSAVPRSDA
;
A
#
# COMPACT_ATOMS: atom_id res chain seq x y z
N MET A 1 18.89 -34.99 3.48
CA MET A 1 18.56 -34.62 4.88
C MET A 1 19.79 -34.34 5.77
N ARG A 2 20.99 -34.07 5.21
CA ARG A 2 22.21 -33.72 5.98
C ARG A 2 22.90 -32.42 5.51
N THR A 3 22.25 -31.65 4.63
CA THR A 3 22.72 -30.35 4.12
C THR A 3 21.88 -29.17 4.64
N ILE A 4 20.94 -29.42 5.56
CA ILE A 4 19.97 -28.43 6.09
C ILE A 4 20.47 -27.76 7.39
N PHE A 5 21.56 -28.24 8.00
CA PHE A 5 21.97 -27.79 9.34
C PHE A 5 23.18 -26.84 9.41
N THR A 6 23.86 -26.56 8.30
CA THR A 6 25.15 -25.84 8.33
C THR A 6 25.04 -24.33 8.07
N PHE A 7 23.86 -23.82 7.69
CA PHE A 7 23.70 -22.39 7.38
C PHE A 7 23.08 -21.55 8.52
N CYS A 8 22.73 -22.17 9.66
CA CYS A 8 22.05 -21.50 10.76
C CYS A 8 22.94 -21.04 11.93
N CYS A 9 24.27 -21.23 11.88
CA CYS A 9 25.14 -21.03 13.05
C CYS A 9 26.21 -19.92 12.92
N LEU A 10 26.04 -18.92 12.04
CA LEU A 10 27.10 -17.91 11.83
C LEU A 10 26.69 -16.44 12.02
N PHE A 11 25.54 -16.16 12.64
CA PHE A 11 25.10 -14.76 12.87
C PHE A 11 24.58 -14.47 14.29
N LEU A 12 25.11 -15.17 15.30
CA LEU A 12 24.88 -14.82 16.69
C LEU A 12 26.23 -14.73 17.42
N ILE A 13 26.42 -13.62 18.15
CA ILE A 13 27.58 -13.23 18.98
C ILE A 13 28.62 -12.46 18.15
N THR A 14 28.69 -11.12 18.23
CA THR A 14 29.21 -10.39 19.39
C THR A 14 28.47 -9.08 19.68
N GLY A 15 28.05 -8.90 20.93
CA GLY A 15 27.75 -7.59 21.51
C GLY A 15 29.03 -6.97 22.09
N GLY A 16 29.07 -5.65 22.15
CA GLY A 16 30.13 -4.90 22.80
C GLY A 16 30.04 -3.41 22.50
N SER A 17 29.58 -2.68 23.51
CA SER A 17 29.75 -1.26 23.81
C SER A 17 30.57 -0.39 22.87
N ASP A 18 30.07 0.80 22.54
CA ASP A 18 30.86 2.03 22.78
C ASP A 18 30.01 3.30 22.82
N ARG A 19 30.40 4.17 23.76
CA ARG A 19 29.93 5.54 23.96
C ARG A 19 30.32 6.40 22.75
N ALA A 20 29.44 7.30 22.30
CA ALA A 20 29.84 8.44 21.49
C ALA A 20 29.05 9.69 21.88
N TRP A 21 29.77 10.66 22.44
CA TRP A 21 29.42 12.08 22.44
C TRP A 21 29.48 12.63 21.00
N ALA A 22 28.63 13.62 20.70
CA ALA A 22 28.88 14.62 19.67
C ALA A 22 28.22 15.94 20.16
N THR A 23 28.86 16.73 21.02
CA THR A 23 29.75 17.87 20.69
C THR A 23 29.39 18.58 19.39
N GLY A 24 28.95 19.83 19.54
CA GLY A 24 28.57 20.73 18.46
C GLY A 24 29.75 21.21 17.61
N ASN A 25 29.40 21.81 16.49
CA ASN A 25 30.29 22.65 15.72
C ASN A 25 29.71 24.06 15.64
N LEU A 26 30.26 24.91 16.49
CA LEU A 26 30.39 26.35 16.26
C LEU A 26 31.42 26.52 15.15
N THR A 27 31.00 27.01 13.98
CA THR A 27 31.91 27.70 13.06
C THR A 27 31.62 29.19 13.14
N VAL A 28 32.46 29.86 13.91
CA VAL A 28 32.71 31.30 13.81
C VAL A 28 33.47 31.49 12.51
N ASP A 29 32.94 32.30 11.60
CA ASP A 29 33.79 32.97 10.63
C ASP A 29 33.40 34.44 10.47
N GLY A 30 34.43 35.27 10.46
CA GLY A 30 34.35 36.68 10.77
C GLY A 30 34.07 37.59 9.58
N SER A 31 33.64 38.80 9.94
CA SER A 31 33.74 40.04 9.19
C SER A 31 33.04 40.12 7.82
N ASN A 32 31.90 40.82 7.80
CA ASN A 32 31.81 41.99 6.94
C ASN A 32 30.83 43.02 7.49
N ARG A 33 31.37 44.22 7.80
CA ARG A 33 30.59 45.44 8.01
C ARG A 33 30.14 45.93 6.64
N THR A 34 28.84 45.95 6.40
CA THR A 34 28.24 46.80 5.37
C THR A 34 27.03 47.54 5.92
N ASN A 35 26.98 48.80 5.53
CA ASN A 35 26.12 49.85 6.05
C ASN A 35 24.64 49.59 5.78
N ALA A 36 23.84 50.06 6.74
CA ALA A 36 22.41 50.24 6.58
C ALA A 36 22.10 51.18 5.41
N THR A 37 21.30 50.70 4.46
CA THR A 37 20.43 51.52 3.62
C THR A 37 19.09 50.79 3.48
N ALA A 38 18.03 51.57 3.62
CA ALA A 38 16.64 51.16 3.73
C ALA A 38 16.21 50.11 2.68
N ASP A 39 15.61 49.02 3.16
CA ASP A 39 14.83 48.11 2.32
C ASP A 39 13.47 47.85 2.97
N SER A 40 12.43 48.02 2.18
CA SER A 40 11.03 47.97 2.58
C SER A 40 10.59 46.51 2.80
N SER A 41 10.90 45.90 3.94
CA SER A 41 10.25 44.67 4.46
C SER A 41 10.83 44.20 5.80
N SER A 42 11.08 45.10 6.76
CA SER A 42 11.65 44.70 8.05
C SER A 42 10.64 43.91 8.90
N ARG A 43 10.61 42.59 8.73
CA ARG A 43 9.90 41.64 9.59
C ARG A 43 10.56 41.61 10.96
N TYR A 44 9.78 41.68 12.03
CA TYR A 44 10.26 41.67 13.40
C TYR A 44 10.42 40.25 13.94
N ILE A 45 9.62 39.30 13.44
CA ILE A 45 9.59 37.90 13.89
C ILE A 45 10.49 37.02 13.01
N THR A 46 11.43 36.32 13.64
CA THR A 46 12.33 35.36 12.98
C THR A 46 12.48 34.06 13.78
N ILE A 47 12.39 32.91 13.10
CA ILE A 47 12.77 31.59 13.64
C ILE A 47 14.19 31.27 13.19
N GLY A 48 15.06 30.88 14.12
CA GLY A 48 16.48 30.62 13.82
C GLY A 48 17.20 31.86 13.29
N ASP A 49 17.92 31.72 12.17
CA ASP A 49 18.61 32.81 11.47
C ASP A 49 17.73 33.53 10.42
N GLY A 50 16.49 33.05 10.21
CA GLY A 50 15.54 33.59 9.23
C GLY A 50 15.75 33.11 7.78
N SER A 51 16.69 32.18 7.53
CA SER A 51 16.97 31.65 6.19
C SER A 51 15.96 30.57 5.75
N LEU A 52 15.37 29.86 6.72
CA LEU A 52 14.44 28.75 6.49
C LEU A 52 13.02 29.13 6.91
N GLN A 53 12.05 28.70 6.10
CA GLN A 53 10.62 28.85 6.38
C GLN A 53 9.94 27.48 6.61
N GLU A 54 10.59 26.38 6.20
CA GLU A 54 10.14 25.00 6.45
C GLU A 54 11.09 24.32 7.44
N PHE A 55 10.53 23.70 8.49
CA PHE A 55 11.29 23.00 9.54
C PHE A 55 10.79 21.56 9.69
N GLU A 56 11.69 20.62 9.96
CA GLU A 56 11.35 19.20 10.06
C GLU A 56 11.26 18.74 11.52
N PHE A 57 10.24 17.96 11.85
CA PHE A 57 10.01 17.40 13.18
C PHE A 57 9.62 15.93 13.10
N PRO A 58 10.07 15.06 14.03
CA PRO A 58 9.63 13.67 14.09
C PRO A 58 8.18 13.54 14.59
N GLU A 59 7.42 12.56 14.10
CA GLU A 59 6.03 12.28 14.52
C GLU A 59 5.95 11.85 15.99
N TYR A 60 4.81 12.14 16.64
CA TYR A 60 4.53 11.81 18.05
C TYR A 60 5.59 12.26 19.08
N THR A 61 6.36 13.31 18.78
CA THR A 61 7.37 13.85 19.68
C THR A 61 6.96 15.20 20.25
N ASN A 62 7.51 15.52 21.42
CA ASN A 62 7.43 16.87 21.98
C ASN A 62 8.65 17.64 21.51
N GLY A 63 8.42 18.85 21.04
CA GLY A 63 9.42 19.72 20.45
C GLY A 63 9.39 21.11 21.06
N VAL A 64 10.46 21.85 20.80
CA VAL A 64 10.58 23.26 21.20
C VAL A 64 11.00 24.07 19.99
N ILE A 65 10.27 25.15 19.73
CA ILE A 65 10.61 26.13 18.70
C ILE A 65 10.92 27.45 19.37
N VAL A 66 12.08 28.02 19.04
CA VAL A 66 12.49 29.32 19.54
C VAL A 66 12.28 30.37 18.47
N ILE A 67 11.48 31.38 18.80
CA ILE A 67 11.23 32.54 17.95
C ILE A 67 11.90 33.75 18.57
N SER A 68 12.48 34.60 17.74
CA SER A 68 13.07 35.87 18.15
C SER A 68 12.27 37.04 17.57
N SER A 69 12.07 38.08 18.39
CA SER A 69 11.47 39.35 17.99
C SER A 69 12.47 40.48 18.14
N ARG A 70 12.68 41.25 17.07
CA ARG A 70 13.50 42.49 17.09
C ARG A 70 12.66 43.75 17.30
N TYR A 71 11.37 43.60 17.60
CA TYR A 71 10.48 44.73 17.83
C TYR A 71 10.81 45.45 19.14
N ARG A 72 11.10 46.74 19.06
CA ARG A 72 11.24 47.61 20.24
C ARG A 72 9.97 48.44 20.39
N SER A 73 9.27 48.27 21.51
CA SER A 73 8.09 49.09 21.82
C SER A 73 8.51 50.55 21.97
N ALA A 74 7.83 51.45 21.25
CA ALA A 74 8.15 52.88 21.19
C ALA A 74 7.98 53.61 22.55
N ALA A 75 7.28 53.00 23.51
CA ALA A 75 7.04 53.55 24.84
C ALA A 75 8.26 53.49 25.76
N ALA A 76 9.24 52.62 25.50
CA ALA A 76 10.46 52.52 26.31
C ALA A 76 11.41 53.74 26.16
N ALA A 77 11.21 54.57 25.13
CA ALA A 77 12.07 55.72 24.84
C ALA A 77 11.58 57.06 25.42
N ARG A 78 10.37 57.13 25.98
CA ARG A 78 9.82 58.37 26.57
C ARG A 78 9.39 58.14 28.01
N THR A 79 10.26 58.55 28.94
CA THR A 79 9.95 58.85 30.36
C THR A 79 9.20 57.77 31.15
N GLY A 80 9.96 56.96 31.90
CA GLY A 80 9.62 56.58 33.28
C GLY A 80 8.31 55.83 33.57
N ARG A 81 7.64 55.22 32.59
CA ARG A 81 6.52 54.28 32.83
C ARG A 81 6.98 52.84 32.62
N GLN A 82 6.68 51.99 33.60
CA GLN A 82 7.12 50.60 33.69
C GLN A 82 6.48 49.72 32.58
N SER A 83 7.35 49.05 31.83
CA SER A 83 7.16 47.92 30.88
C SER A 83 5.74 47.53 30.45
N LEU A 84 5.41 47.82 29.19
CA LEU A 84 4.36 47.20 28.40
C LEU A 84 4.81 45.78 27.98
N LYS A 85 3.97 44.76 28.19
CA LYS A 85 4.36 43.35 28.05
C LYS A 85 4.10 42.88 26.62
N GLN A 86 5.15 42.67 25.84
CA GLN A 86 5.03 42.02 24.53
C GLN A 86 4.57 40.56 24.71
N THR A 87 3.70 40.08 23.83
CA THR A 87 3.26 38.69 23.83
C THR A 87 3.16 38.15 22.41
N VAL A 88 3.43 36.86 22.25
CA VAL A 88 3.31 36.16 20.97
C VAL A 88 2.23 35.09 21.11
N ARG A 89 1.30 35.08 20.14
CA ARG A 89 0.32 34.00 19.99
C ARG A 89 0.69 33.16 18.78
N VAL A 90 0.57 31.85 18.91
CA VAL A 90 0.91 30.90 17.87
C VAL A 90 -0.20 29.87 17.76
N HIS A 91 -0.70 29.69 16.53
CA HIS A 91 -1.70 28.70 16.18
C HIS A 91 -1.19 27.82 15.05
N SER A 92 -1.52 26.54 15.10
CA SER A 92 -1.34 25.60 13.99
C SER A 92 -2.67 25.51 13.23
N LEU A 93 -2.62 25.62 11.91
CA LEU A 93 -3.81 25.45 11.06
C LEU A 93 -4.23 23.97 10.96
N GLU A 94 -3.29 23.05 11.18
CA GLU A 94 -3.49 21.60 11.16
C GLU A 94 -3.18 20.97 12.53
N PRO A 95 -4.10 21.06 13.52
CA PRO A 95 -3.85 20.59 14.89
C PRO A 95 -3.64 19.07 15.01
N GLU A 96 -4.09 18.28 14.04
CA GLU A 96 -3.88 16.82 13.99
C GLU A 96 -2.43 16.45 13.60
N VAL A 97 -1.75 17.33 12.86
CA VAL A 97 -0.35 17.16 12.44
C VAL A 97 0.58 17.78 13.47
N LEU A 98 0.24 18.98 13.98
CA LEU A 98 1.05 19.68 14.96
C LEU A 98 0.17 20.49 15.91
N SER A 99 0.31 20.25 17.21
CA SER A 99 -0.41 20.95 18.26
C SER A 99 0.52 21.89 19.06
N ILE A 100 0.06 23.11 19.34
CA ILE A 100 0.78 24.07 20.18
C ILE A 100 0.35 23.85 21.63
N ILE A 101 1.28 23.51 22.51
CA ILE A 101 1.00 23.25 23.93
C ILE A 101 0.94 24.57 24.70
N ASN A 102 2.02 25.36 24.63
CA ASN A 102 2.10 26.67 25.25
C ASN A 102 3.20 27.54 24.62
N VAL A 103 3.15 28.83 24.91
CA VAL A 103 4.17 29.81 24.54
C VAL A 103 4.67 30.46 25.82
N THR A 104 5.99 30.43 26.03
CA THR A 104 6.66 30.98 27.21
C THR A 104 7.68 32.04 26.79
N ASP A 105 7.89 33.03 27.64
CA ASP A 105 8.90 34.07 27.41
C ASP A 105 10.30 33.46 27.67
N GLY A 106 11.15 33.48 26.64
CA GLY A 106 12.50 32.91 26.66
C GLY A 106 13.55 33.86 27.23
N GLY A 107 13.17 35.09 27.59
CA GLY A 107 14.05 36.09 28.18
C GLY A 107 14.69 37.04 27.17
N HIS A 108 15.46 38.01 27.68
CA HIS A 108 16.14 39.03 26.86
C HIS A 108 17.57 38.60 26.54
N GLY A 109 17.82 38.24 25.27
CA GLY A 109 19.14 37.95 24.73
C GLY A 109 19.63 39.11 23.86
N GLY A 110 20.32 40.09 24.45
CA GLY A 110 20.89 41.22 23.69
C GLY A 110 19.83 42.18 23.12
N GLN A 111 19.82 42.40 21.79
CA GLN A 111 18.89 43.34 21.13
C GLN A 111 17.52 42.73 20.74
N ALA A 112 17.28 41.43 20.99
CA ALA A 112 16.07 40.72 20.62
C ALA A 112 15.45 39.97 21.81
N GLN A 113 14.12 39.88 21.85
CA GLN A 113 13.37 39.09 22.83
C GLN A 113 13.08 37.70 22.24
N SER A 114 13.30 36.64 23.01
CA SER A 114 13.04 35.26 22.58
C SER A 114 11.74 34.73 23.19
N TYR A 115 11.04 33.88 22.43
CA TYR A 115 9.84 33.17 22.84
C TYR A 115 10.02 31.69 22.57
N ILE A 116 9.68 30.86 23.54
CA ILE A 116 9.80 29.41 23.49
C ILE A 116 8.40 28.82 23.33
N ILE A 117 8.18 28.16 22.19
CA ILE A 117 6.93 27.50 21.85
C ILE A 117 7.12 26.01 22.09
N ASN A 118 6.37 25.47 23.04
CA ASN A 118 6.31 24.03 23.24
C ASN A 118 5.25 23.45 22.28
N ILE A 119 5.67 22.49 21.47
CA ILE A 119 4.84 21.85 20.44
C ILE A 119 4.79 20.34 20.65
N ARG A 120 3.74 19.71 20.14
CA ARG A 120 3.63 18.25 20.05
C ARG A 120 3.20 17.87 18.66
N SER A 121 4.02 17.08 17.99
CA SER A 121 3.70 16.51 16.68
C SER A 121 2.74 15.33 16.82
N GLY A 122 1.88 15.20 15.81
CA GLY A 122 0.90 14.13 15.65
C GLY A 122 1.23 13.32 14.40
N LEU A 123 0.29 13.25 13.46
CA LEU A 123 0.43 12.48 12.23
C LEU A 123 1.47 13.09 11.27
N PRO A 124 2.17 12.27 10.44
CA PRO A 124 3.04 12.77 9.38
C PRO A 124 2.28 13.66 8.39
N GLY A 125 2.85 14.82 8.07
CA GLY A 125 2.18 15.82 7.26
C GLY A 125 2.86 17.17 7.32
N ARG A 126 2.25 18.18 6.70
CA ARG A 126 2.71 19.58 6.77
C ARG A 126 1.70 20.38 7.56
N ALA A 127 2.17 21.10 8.57
CA ALA A 127 1.38 22.00 9.39
C ALA A 127 1.87 23.44 9.21
N GLN A 128 0.99 24.32 8.76
CA GLN A 128 1.28 25.73 8.61
C GLN A 128 1.04 26.46 9.94
N LEU A 129 1.97 27.33 10.31
CA LEU A 129 1.91 28.11 11.54
C LEU A 129 1.42 29.53 11.28
N GLN A 130 0.50 29.98 12.13
CA GLN A 130 0.09 31.38 12.24
C GLN A 130 0.69 31.98 13.52
N ILE A 131 1.62 32.91 13.36
CA ILE A 131 2.35 33.57 14.47
C ILE A 131 1.98 35.05 14.48
N GLN A 132 1.49 35.52 15.63
CA GLN A 132 1.05 36.90 15.83
C GLN A 132 1.84 37.54 16.98
N LEU A 133 2.52 38.65 16.69
CA LEU A 133 3.17 39.49 17.69
C LEU A 133 2.23 40.61 18.13
N LEU A 134 1.98 40.71 19.43
CA LEU A 134 1.00 41.62 20.01
C LEU A 134 1.68 42.50 21.07
N ASP A 135 1.31 43.79 21.08
CA ASP A 135 1.65 44.72 22.16
C ASP A 135 0.42 44.92 23.07
N LEU A 136 0.61 44.82 24.38
CA LEU A 136 -0.44 44.92 25.40
C LEU A 136 -0.31 46.24 26.16
N ASP A 137 -1.24 47.16 25.94
CA ASP A 137 -1.36 48.43 26.67
C ASP A 137 -2.36 48.33 27.84
N GLN A 138 -2.09 49.04 28.96
CA GLN A 138 -2.89 48.94 30.19
C GLN A 138 -4.30 49.50 29.95
N GLY A 139 -5.23 48.63 29.55
CA GLY A 139 -6.66 48.92 29.44
C GLY A 139 -7.24 48.89 28.02
N SER A 140 -6.45 48.55 27.00
CA SER A 140 -6.88 48.51 25.59
C SER A 140 -6.73 47.11 24.97
N VAL A 141 -7.51 46.86 23.90
CA VAL A 141 -7.45 45.63 23.08
C VAL A 141 -6.01 45.42 22.58
N PRO A 142 -5.47 44.19 22.62
CA PRO A 142 -4.11 43.91 22.15
C PRO A 142 -3.94 44.35 20.70
N VAL A 143 -2.88 45.12 20.43
CA VAL A 143 -2.60 45.65 19.09
C VAL A 143 -1.69 44.65 18.37
N LEU A 144 -2.15 44.15 17.21
CA LEU A 144 -1.36 43.28 16.34
C LEU A 144 -0.26 44.11 15.67
N ILE A 145 0.99 43.76 15.95
CA ILE A 145 2.18 44.41 15.38
C ILE A 145 2.59 43.72 14.09
N GLU A 146 2.61 42.39 14.09
CA GLU A 146 2.99 41.59 12.93
C GLU A 146 2.31 40.21 12.97
N GLU A 147 1.92 39.72 11.80
CA GLU A 147 1.40 38.37 11.59
C GLU A 147 2.19 37.65 10.50
N ARG A 148 2.55 36.40 10.76
CA ARG A 148 3.35 35.54 9.87
C ARG A 148 2.63 34.21 9.68
N THR A 149 2.41 33.84 8.42
CA THR A 149 1.79 32.55 8.03
C THR A 149 2.66 31.72 7.08
N ASP A 150 3.83 32.21 6.71
CA ASP A 150 4.74 31.56 5.77
C ASP A 150 5.62 30.47 6.40
N TYR A 151 5.53 30.27 7.72
CA TYR A 151 6.25 29.19 8.39
C TYR A 151 5.47 27.88 8.32
N CYS A 152 6.16 26.81 7.94
CA CYS A 152 5.59 25.46 7.83
C CYS A 152 6.46 24.47 8.61
N ILE A 153 5.82 23.52 9.30
CA ILE A 153 6.48 22.40 9.96
C ILE A 153 6.08 21.13 9.25
N LYS A 154 7.09 20.41 8.77
CA LYS A 154 6.94 19.10 8.14
C LYS A 154 7.20 18.04 9.18
N VAL A 155 6.15 17.32 9.57
CA VAL A 155 6.24 16.19 10.49
C VAL A 155 6.60 14.95 9.67
N GLU A 156 7.79 14.41 9.92
CA GLU A 156 8.30 13.19 9.32
C GLU A 156 8.12 12.00 10.27
N PRO A 157 7.90 10.78 9.74
CA PRO A 157 7.81 9.59 10.57
C PRO A 157 9.13 9.34 11.31
N SER A 158 9.05 9.02 12.60
CA SER A 158 10.19 9.01 13.51
C SER A 158 10.97 7.70 13.37
N GLU A 159 12.27 7.78 13.01
CA GLU A 159 13.14 6.61 12.81
C GLU A 159 13.59 5.91 14.13
N ASP A 160 13.28 6.48 15.30
CA ASP A 160 13.92 6.14 16.58
C ASP A 160 13.11 5.29 17.58
N ASP A 161 11.89 4.85 17.25
CA ASP A 161 11.17 3.93 18.15
C ASP A 161 11.80 2.51 18.09
N PRO A 162 12.19 1.87 19.21
CA PRO A 162 12.68 0.49 19.21
C PRO A 162 11.70 -0.51 18.59
N ALA A 163 10.39 -0.23 18.58
CA ALA A 163 9.41 -1.00 17.82
C ALA A 163 9.60 -0.83 16.30
N THR A 164 9.86 0.40 15.86
CA THR A 164 10.24 0.71 14.47
C THR A 164 11.60 0.11 14.12
N ARG A 165 12.59 0.05 15.04
CA ARG A 165 13.82 -0.72 14.81
C ARG A 165 13.60 -2.21 14.74
N LEU A 166 12.62 -2.82 15.40
CA LEU A 166 12.28 -4.24 15.18
C LEU A 166 11.53 -4.45 13.86
N ILE A 167 10.72 -3.48 13.44
CA ILE A 167 10.05 -3.47 12.12
C ILE A 167 11.04 -3.15 10.97
N GLN A 168 12.10 -2.40 11.25
CA GLN A 168 13.14 -1.95 10.30
C GLN A 168 14.39 -2.83 10.34
N SER A 169 14.68 -3.53 11.45
CA SER A 169 15.66 -4.64 11.51
C SER A 169 15.06 -5.98 11.05
N GLY A 170 13.74 -6.11 11.05
CA GLY A 170 13.02 -7.03 10.16
C GLY A 170 12.93 -6.51 8.71
N GLY A 171 13.46 -5.31 8.47
CA GLY A 171 13.45 -4.60 7.20
C GLY A 171 14.58 -5.07 6.29
N LEU A 172 14.22 -5.91 5.33
CA LEU A 172 14.51 -5.44 3.99
C LEU A 172 13.50 -4.32 3.71
N SER A 173 14.07 -3.15 3.44
CA SER A 173 13.46 -1.94 2.88
C SER A 173 12.31 -2.24 1.91
N HIS A 174 11.40 -1.28 1.77
CA HIS A 174 10.34 -1.16 0.75
C HIS A 174 10.41 -2.19 -0.40
N PHE A 175 9.28 -2.81 -0.80
CA PHE A 175 9.27 -3.83 -1.86
C PHE A 175 10.05 -3.41 -3.13
N SER A 176 10.13 -2.11 -3.45
CA SER A 176 10.96 -1.58 -4.56
C SER A 176 12.42 -1.22 -4.24
N GLU A 177 12.86 -1.21 -2.98
CA GLU A 177 14.24 -0.98 -2.54
C GLU A 177 14.92 -2.26 -2.01
N ASN A 178 14.15 -3.35 -1.93
CA ASN A 178 14.63 -4.65 -1.50
C ASN A 178 15.49 -5.28 -2.62
N PRO A 179 16.81 -5.51 -2.42
CA PRO A 179 17.65 -6.15 -3.43
C PRO A 179 17.15 -7.56 -3.81
N VAL A 180 16.42 -8.22 -2.91
CA VAL A 180 15.77 -9.51 -3.19
C VAL A 180 14.69 -9.35 -4.25
N LEU A 181 13.94 -8.24 -4.30
CA LEU A 181 12.94 -8.03 -5.35
C LEU A 181 13.60 -7.95 -6.73
N PHE A 182 14.67 -7.17 -6.85
CA PHE A 182 15.42 -7.06 -8.11
C PHE A 182 16.00 -8.40 -8.55
N ALA A 183 16.43 -9.26 -7.62
CA ALA A 183 16.83 -10.63 -7.92
C ALA A 183 15.65 -11.54 -8.33
N LEU A 184 14.47 -11.32 -7.76
CA LEU A 184 13.25 -12.09 -8.07
C LEU A 184 12.56 -11.66 -9.37
N LEU A 185 12.73 -10.42 -9.84
CA LEU A 185 12.09 -9.93 -11.05
C LEU A 185 12.42 -10.79 -12.29
N PRO A 186 13.70 -11.09 -12.63
CA PRO A 186 14.02 -12.00 -13.71
C PRO A 186 13.41 -13.40 -13.52
N LEU A 187 13.40 -13.90 -12.27
CA LEU A 187 12.81 -15.19 -11.93
C LEU A 187 11.29 -15.21 -12.20
N ILE A 188 10.59 -14.15 -11.81
CA ILE A 188 9.15 -13.95 -12.07
C ILE A 188 8.92 -13.89 -13.58
N PHE A 189 9.72 -13.13 -14.32
CA PHE A 189 9.59 -13.01 -15.77
C PHE A 189 9.74 -14.37 -16.47
N VAL A 190 10.80 -15.12 -16.15
CA VAL A 190 11.03 -16.46 -16.71
C VAL A 190 9.91 -17.43 -16.30
N ASN A 191 9.47 -17.39 -15.05
CA ASN A 191 8.38 -18.25 -14.57
C ASN A 191 7.04 -17.94 -15.28
N LYS A 192 6.72 -16.66 -15.49
CA LYS A 192 5.52 -16.24 -16.24
C LYS A 192 5.60 -16.61 -17.71
N CYS A 193 6.79 -16.53 -18.31
CA CYS A 193 7.04 -17.02 -19.66
C CYS A 193 6.83 -18.54 -19.76
N ALA A 194 7.42 -19.30 -18.83
CA ALA A 194 7.21 -20.74 -18.74
C ALA A 194 5.74 -21.13 -18.50
N PHE A 195 5.00 -20.31 -17.74
CA PHE A 195 3.55 -20.48 -17.57
C PHE A 195 2.79 -20.27 -18.88
N GLY A 196 3.16 -19.27 -19.67
CA GLY A 196 2.62 -19.07 -21.03
C GLY A 196 2.89 -20.26 -21.96
N CYS A 197 4.00 -21.00 -21.77
CA CYS A 197 4.26 -22.22 -22.53
C CYS A 197 3.33 -23.41 -22.19
N LYS A 198 2.59 -23.35 -21.07
CA LYS A 198 1.61 -24.40 -20.71
C LYS A 198 0.32 -24.34 -21.55
N VAL A 199 0.05 -23.25 -22.25
CA VAL A 199 -1.18 -23.07 -23.03
C VAL A 199 -1.24 -24.07 -24.19
N GLU A 200 -2.11 -25.08 -24.18
CA GLU A 200 -2.32 -25.93 -25.35
C GLU A 200 -3.00 -25.14 -26.47
N VAL A 201 -2.36 -25.05 -27.63
CA VAL A 201 -2.79 -24.18 -28.74
C VAL A 201 -4.06 -24.74 -29.37
N GLU A 202 -4.16 -26.06 -29.45
CA GLU A 202 -5.32 -26.80 -29.93
C GLU A 202 -6.54 -26.54 -29.05
N VAL A 203 -6.34 -26.51 -27.72
CA VAL A 203 -7.35 -26.17 -26.73
C VAL A 203 -7.79 -24.72 -26.89
N LEU A 204 -6.84 -23.78 -26.97
CA LEU A 204 -7.15 -22.36 -27.16
C LEU A 204 -7.92 -22.14 -28.46
N ARG A 205 -7.54 -22.84 -29.54
CA ARG A 205 -8.25 -22.79 -30.83
C ARG A 205 -9.66 -23.39 -30.74
N GLY A 206 -9.85 -24.45 -29.95
CA GLY A 206 -11.16 -25.00 -29.63
C GLY A 206 -12.04 -24.01 -28.87
N LEU A 207 -11.47 -23.30 -27.91
CA LEU A 207 -12.16 -22.26 -27.15
C LEU A 207 -12.52 -21.05 -28.02
N LEU A 208 -11.70 -20.69 -29.01
CA LEU A 208 -12.07 -19.66 -29.99
C LEU A 208 -13.28 -20.05 -30.85
N LYS A 209 -13.54 -21.34 -31.05
CA LYS A 209 -14.73 -21.83 -31.77
C LYS A 209 -15.99 -21.80 -30.90
N SER A 210 -15.85 -21.91 -29.58
CA SER A 210 -16.94 -21.82 -28.61
C SER A 210 -16.51 -20.94 -27.43
N PRO A 211 -16.42 -19.61 -27.62
CA PRO A 211 -15.79 -18.70 -26.65
C PRO A 211 -16.67 -18.39 -25.45
N MET A 212 -17.88 -18.94 -25.39
CA MET A 212 -18.88 -18.58 -24.41
C MET A 212 -18.39 -18.71 -22.95
N PRO A 213 -17.72 -19.80 -22.52
CA PRO A 213 -17.15 -19.86 -21.16
C PRO A 213 -16.13 -18.74 -20.87
N LEU A 214 -15.29 -18.37 -21.85
CA LEU A 214 -14.29 -17.31 -21.69
C LEU A 214 -14.96 -15.93 -21.56
N LEU A 215 -15.97 -15.67 -22.39
CA LEU A 215 -16.73 -14.43 -22.35
C LEU A 215 -17.47 -14.27 -21.02
N LEU A 216 -18.08 -15.34 -20.51
CA LEU A 216 -18.74 -15.31 -19.20
C LEU A 216 -17.75 -15.11 -18.06
N GLY A 217 -16.58 -15.74 -18.12
CA GLY A 217 -15.50 -15.51 -17.16
C GLY A 217 -15.05 -14.05 -17.16
N ALA A 218 -14.76 -13.49 -18.34
CA ALA A 218 -14.37 -12.10 -18.48
C ALA A 218 -15.46 -11.13 -18.00
N LEU A 219 -16.72 -11.40 -18.34
CA LEU A 219 -17.87 -10.63 -17.87
C LEU A 219 -17.99 -10.67 -16.33
N GLY A 220 -17.88 -11.86 -15.74
CA GLY A 220 -17.92 -12.02 -14.29
C GLY A 220 -16.75 -11.29 -13.60
N GLN A 221 -15.52 -11.55 -14.05
CA GLN A 221 -14.29 -11.06 -13.42
C GLN A 221 -14.05 -9.56 -13.60
N PHE A 222 -14.31 -9.01 -14.80
CA PHE A 222 -13.90 -7.64 -15.12
C PHE A 222 -15.06 -6.64 -15.16
N LEU A 223 -16.31 -7.11 -15.11
CA LEU A 223 -17.48 -6.24 -15.04
C LEU A 223 -18.26 -6.41 -13.74
N VAL A 224 -18.71 -7.64 -13.44
CA VAL A 224 -19.60 -7.88 -12.29
C VAL A 224 -18.85 -7.77 -10.96
N MET A 225 -17.68 -8.39 -10.83
CA MET A 225 -16.90 -8.36 -9.58
C MET A 225 -16.43 -6.94 -9.20
N PRO A 226 -15.89 -6.11 -10.11
CA PRO A 226 -15.50 -4.74 -9.75
C PRO A 226 -16.68 -3.86 -9.40
N LEU A 227 -17.82 -4.02 -10.10
CA LEU A 227 -19.05 -3.31 -9.78
C LEU A 227 -19.55 -3.68 -8.38
N TYR A 228 -19.55 -4.97 -8.06
CA TYR A 228 -19.87 -5.45 -6.72
C TYR A 228 -18.94 -4.85 -5.67
N ALA A 229 -17.63 -4.86 -5.90
CA ALA A 229 -16.65 -4.27 -4.98
C ALA A 229 -16.94 -2.80 -4.70
N TYR A 230 -17.26 -2.03 -5.74
CA TYR A 230 -17.68 -0.64 -5.58
C TYR A 230 -18.95 -0.54 -4.74
N CYS A 231 -20.03 -1.25 -5.08
CA CYS A 231 -21.29 -1.19 -4.34
C CYS A 231 -21.13 -1.60 -2.88
N VAL A 232 -20.46 -2.71 -2.59
CA VAL A 232 -20.27 -3.19 -1.23
C VAL A 232 -19.36 -2.27 -0.42
N SER A 233 -18.36 -1.64 -1.07
CA SER A 233 -17.50 -0.66 -0.40
C SER A 233 -18.27 0.57 0.08
N GLN A 234 -19.24 1.03 -0.71
CA GLN A 234 -20.10 2.16 -0.36
C GLN A 234 -21.10 1.77 0.74
N LEU A 235 -21.71 0.58 0.63
CA LEU A 235 -22.65 0.07 1.63
C LEU A 235 -21.99 -0.17 3.00
N ALA A 236 -20.76 -0.67 3.00
CA ALA A 236 -19.99 -0.90 4.22
C ALA A 236 -19.23 0.35 4.71
N ALA A 237 -19.40 1.51 4.04
CA ALA A 237 -18.71 2.77 4.33
C ALA A 237 -17.19 2.60 4.47
N LEU A 238 -16.58 1.83 3.55
CA LEU A 238 -15.15 1.58 3.58
C LEU A 238 -14.37 2.86 3.31
N PRO A 239 -13.26 3.10 4.03
CA PRO A 239 -12.31 4.15 3.67
C PRO A 239 -11.85 4.02 2.23
N LYS A 240 -11.66 5.16 1.56
CA LYS A 240 -11.33 5.27 0.13
C LYS A 240 -10.18 4.36 -0.32
N ALA A 241 -9.11 4.26 0.47
CA ALA A 241 -7.97 3.41 0.17
C ALA A 241 -8.32 1.91 0.21
N LEU A 242 -9.09 1.47 1.20
CA LEU A 242 -9.58 0.08 1.30
C LEU A 242 -10.57 -0.25 0.18
N ALA A 243 -11.47 0.68 -0.13
CA ALA A 243 -12.40 0.53 -1.25
C ALA A 243 -11.67 0.34 -2.58
N LEU A 244 -10.62 1.14 -2.83
CA LEU A 244 -9.78 0.98 -4.03
C LEU A 244 -9.02 -0.35 -4.02
N GLY A 245 -8.44 -0.75 -2.89
CA GLY A 245 -7.78 -2.05 -2.75
C GLY A 245 -8.74 -3.22 -3.03
N LEU A 246 -9.99 -3.12 -2.57
CA LEU A 246 -11.03 -4.11 -2.84
C LEU A 246 -11.43 -4.15 -4.32
N VAL A 247 -11.60 -2.99 -4.97
CA VAL A 247 -11.89 -2.92 -6.41
C VAL A 247 -10.77 -3.52 -7.24
N ILE A 248 -9.51 -3.18 -6.94
CA ILE A 248 -8.34 -3.75 -7.63
C ILE A 248 -8.28 -5.27 -7.42
N THR A 249 -8.57 -5.74 -6.21
CA THR A 249 -8.69 -7.17 -5.90
C THR A 249 -9.78 -7.82 -6.75
N CYS A 250 -10.96 -7.20 -6.82
CA CYS A 250 -12.11 -7.71 -7.55
C CYS A 250 -12.01 -7.55 -9.07
N SER A 251 -10.99 -6.85 -9.55
CA SER A 251 -10.66 -6.70 -10.97
C SER A 251 -9.54 -7.65 -11.38
N ALA A 252 -9.00 -8.44 -10.45
CA ALA A 252 -7.91 -9.35 -10.72
C ALA A 252 -8.39 -10.53 -11.61
N PRO A 253 -7.51 -11.08 -12.45
CA PRO A 253 -7.81 -12.28 -13.22
C PRO A 253 -8.00 -13.49 -12.29
N GLY A 254 -8.36 -14.64 -12.86
CA GLY A 254 -8.45 -15.90 -12.13
C GLY A 254 -7.17 -16.24 -11.36
N GLY A 255 -7.34 -16.81 -10.17
CA GLY A 255 -6.27 -17.10 -9.22
C GLY A 255 -5.51 -18.37 -9.58
N GLY A 256 -4.21 -18.40 -9.25
CA GLY A 256 -3.32 -19.53 -9.56
C GLY A 256 -3.71 -20.89 -8.93
N GLY A 257 -4.68 -20.94 -8.01
CA GLY A 257 -5.23 -22.17 -7.46
C GLY A 257 -6.50 -22.68 -8.16
N GLY A 258 -7.13 -21.88 -9.04
CA GLY A 258 -8.43 -22.17 -9.64
C GLY A 258 -8.48 -23.51 -10.39
N TYR A 259 -7.43 -23.83 -11.16
CA TYR A 259 -7.36 -25.10 -11.88
C TYR A 259 -7.28 -26.32 -10.96
N LEU A 260 -6.63 -26.20 -9.78
CA LEU A 260 -6.53 -27.30 -8.81
C LEU A 260 -7.90 -27.54 -8.17
N TYR A 261 -8.60 -26.47 -7.80
CA TYR A 261 -9.96 -26.61 -7.28
C TYR A 261 -10.92 -27.16 -8.33
N SER A 262 -10.78 -26.73 -9.59
CA SER A 262 -11.54 -27.29 -10.71
C SER A 262 -11.28 -28.80 -10.84
N LEU A 263 -10.02 -29.24 -10.79
CA LEU A 263 -9.66 -30.65 -10.79
C LEU A 263 -10.31 -31.42 -9.62
N LEU A 264 -10.18 -30.92 -8.40
CA LEU A 264 -10.69 -31.58 -7.19
C LEU A 264 -12.22 -31.66 -7.16
N LEU A 265 -12.91 -30.67 -7.72
CA LEU A 265 -14.38 -30.59 -7.75
C LEU A 265 -15.00 -31.21 -9.01
N GLY A 266 -14.19 -31.80 -9.91
CA GLY A 266 -14.65 -32.42 -11.14
C GLY A 266 -15.15 -31.41 -12.19
N GLY A 267 -14.47 -30.28 -12.29
CA GLY A 267 -14.59 -29.31 -13.37
C GLY A 267 -13.70 -29.64 -14.56
N ASP A 268 -13.77 -28.81 -15.58
CA ASP A 268 -12.90 -28.85 -16.75
C ASP A 268 -11.59 -28.08 -16.46
N VAL A 269 -10.50 -28.83 -16.24
CA VAL A 269 -9.17 -28.30 -15.90
C VAL A 269 -8.53 -27.58 -17.08
N THR A 270 -8.75 -28.12 -18.28
CA THR A 270 -8.23 -27.56 -19.53
C THR A 270 -8.85 -26.20 -19.80
N LEU A 271 -10.16 -26.08 -19.58
CA LEU A 271 -10.87 -24.80 -19.60
C LEU A 271 -10.37 -23.86 -18.50
N ALA A 272 -10.16 -24.34 -17.27
CA ALA A 272 -9.72 -23.51 -16.14
C ALA A 272 -8.38 -22.83 -16.46
N ILE A 273 -7.38 -23.62 -16.85
CA ILE A 273 -6.05 -23.13 -17.23
C ILE A 273 -6.18 -22.07 -18.34
N SER A 274 -6.95 -22.37 -19.39
CA SER A 274 -7.13 -21.46 -20.53
C SER A 274 -7.81 -20.15 -20.13
N MET A 275 -8.85 -20.21 -19.28
CA MET A 275 -9.52 -19.02 -18.76
C MET A 275 -8.59 -18.18 -17.88
N THR A 276 -7.77 -18.78 -17.01
CA THR A 276 -6.77 -18.07 -16.20
C THR A 276 -5.78 -17.32 -17.09
N LEU A 277 -5.30 -17.98 -18.15
CA LEU A 277 -4.33 -17.40 -19.08
C LEU A 277 -4.91 -16.22 -19.85
N VAL A 278 -6.08 -16.39 -20.46
CA VAL A 278 -6.75 -15.32 -21.22
C VAL A 278 -7.12 -14.16 -20.29
N SER A 279 -7.70 -14.45 -19.12
CA SER A 279 -8.04 -13.40 -18.15
C SER A 279 -6.81 -12.66 -17.65
N THR A 280 -5.67 -13.31 -17.44
CA THR A 280 -4.43 -12.62 -17.03
C THR A 280 -3.94 -11.64 -18.09
N VAL A 281 -4.08 -11.96 -19.38
CA VAL A 281 -3.76 -11.03 -20.47
C VAL A 281 -4.77 -9.87 -20.51
N VAL A 282 -6.07 -10.16 -20.40
CA VAL A 282 -7.14 -9.13 -20.37
C VAL A 282 -7.00 -8.20 -19.17
N ALA A 283 -6.60 -8.73 -18.01
CA ALA A 283 -6.39 -7.97 -16.78
C ALA A 283 -5.37 -6.85 -16.94
N ALA A 284 -4.40 -6.99 -17.85
CA ALA A 284 -3.41 -5.94 -18.10
C ALA A 284 -4.03 -4.62 -18.56
N ALA A 285 -5.18 -4.68 -19.25
CA ALA A 285 -5.95 -3.50 -19.63
C ALA A 285 -7.16 -3.27 -18.70
N ALA A 286 -7.82 -4.34 -18.25
CA ALA A 286 -9.04 -4.24 -17.46
C ALA A 286 -8.79 -3.73 -16.02
N MET A 287 -7.71 -4.15 -15.35
CA MET A 287 -7.42 -3.70 -13.98
C MET A 287 -7.11 -2.19 -13.89
N PRO A 288 -6.23 -1.59 -14.74
CA PRO A 288 -6.01 -0.15 -14.72
C PRO A 288 -7.27 0.63 -15.07
N LEU A 289 -8.06 0.15 -16.05
CA LEU A 289 -9.30 0.80 -16.47
C LEU A 289 -10.35 0.80 -15.34
N SER A 290 -10.53 -0.34 -14.68
CA SER A 290 -11.40 -0.48 -13.52
C SER A 290 -10.93 0.43 -12.38
N SER A 291 -9.63 0.40 -12.05
CA SER A 291 -9.04 1.27 -11.03
C SER A 291 -9.25 2.77 -11.32
N ALA A 292 -9.09 3.19 -12.57
CA ALA A 292 -9.33 4.58 -12.98
C ALA A 292 -10.81 4.96 -12.85
N LEU A 293 -11.71 4.12 -13.40
CA LEU A 293 -13.14 4.36 -13.36
C LEU A 293 -13.65 4.44 -11.92
N TYR A 294 -13.45 3.39 -11.12
CA TYR A 294 -13.96 3.36 -9.76
C TYR A 294 -13.18 4.27 -8.81
N GLY A 295 -11.89 4.52 -9.07
CA GLY A 295 -11.12 5.53 -8.35
C GLY A 295 -11.67 6.94 -8.58
N TRP A 296 -12.25 7.24 -9.75
CA TRP A 296 -12.98 8.48 -9.99
C TRP A 296 -14.33 8.48 -9.26
N LEU A 297 -15.13 7.42 -9.38
CA LEU A 297 -16.43 7.31 -8.70
C LEU A 297 -16.33 7.39 -7.17
N LEU A 298 -15.25 6.87 -6.58
CA LEU A 298 -15.00 6.91 -5.13
C LEU A 298 -14.42 8.28 -4.67
N GLY A 299 -14.17 9.21 -5.59
CA GLY A 299 -13.54 10.50 -5.29
C GLY A 299 -12.13 10.36 -4.72
N VAL A 300 -11.40 9.32 -5.16
CA VAL A 300 -10.04 8.99 -4.70
C VAL A 300 -9.02 9.89 -5.40
N HIS A 301 -9.25 10.27 -6.65
CA HIS A 301 -8.32 11.09 -7.44
C HIS A 301 -8.03 12.48 -6.85
N ALA A 302 -8.91 13.00 -5.99
CA ALA A 302 -8.72 14.27 -5.28
C ALA A 302 -7.85 14.13 -4.02
N ALA A 303 -7.63 12.91 -3.50
CA ALA A 303 -6.95 12.64 -2.22
C ALA A 303 -5.73 11.71 -2.33
N LEU A 304 -5.75 10.78 -3.28
CA LEU A 304 -4.72 9.77 -3.53
C LEU A 304 -4.42 9.82 -5.02
N HIS A 305 -3.25 10.32 -5.39
CA HIS A 305 -2.81 10.40 -6.78
C HIS A 305 -2.61 8.98 -7.34
N VAL A 306 -3.69 8.34 -7.83
CA VAL A 306 -3.69 6.94 -8.27
C VAL A 306 -2.60 6.76 -9.34
N PRO A 307 -1.55 5.97 -9.09
CA PRO A 307 -0.38 5.90 -9.97
C PRO A 307 -0.65 4.95 -11.13
N PHE A 308 -1.53 5.37 -12.04
CA PHE A 308 -2.00 4.61 -13.20
C PHE A 308 -0.85 4.03 -14.02
N VAL A 309 0.19 4.83 -14.28
CA VAL A 309 1.37 4.42 -15.06
C VAL A 309 2.12 3.29 -14.36
N LYS A 310 2.20 3.29 -13.02
CA LYS A 310 2.86 2.21 -12.26
C LYS A 310 2.03 0.93 -12.28
N ILE A 311 0.71 1.03 -12.07
CA ILE A 311 -0.22 -0.12 -12.14
C ILE A 311 -0.13 -0.78 -13.52
N LEU A 312 -0.23 0.02 -14.59
CA LEU A 312 -0.11 -0.46 -15.97
C LEU A 312 1.28 -1.08 -16.22
N GLY A 313 2.36 -0.45 -15.75
CA GLY A 313 3.72 -0.99 -15.85
C GLY A 313 3.89 -2.36 -15.18
N THR A 314 3.40 -2.51 -13.94
CA THR A 314 3.43 -3.78 -13.20
C THR A 314 2.64 -4.88 -13.91
N LEU A 315 1.50 -4.55 -14.49
CA LEU A 315 0.69 -5.53 -15.20
C LEU A 315 1.28 -5.90 -16.55
N LEU A 316 1.83 -4.94 -17.30
CA LEU A 316 2.58 -5.21 -18.53
C LEU A 316 3.78 -6.12 -18.26
N PHE A 317 4.48 -5.92 -17.15
CA PHE A 317 5.57 -6.80 -16.73
C PHE A 317 5.13 -8.27 -16.55
N ILE A 318 3.86 -8.54 -16.26
CA ILE A 318 3.31 -9.89 -16.12
C ILE A 318 2.71 -10.39 -17.44
N ALA A 319 2.02 -9.54 -18.19
CA ALA A 319 1.34 -9.92 -19.42
C ALA A 319 2.29 -10.17 -20.59
N ILE A 320 3.37 -9.37 -20.70
CA ILE A 320 4.39 -9.51 -21.74
C ILE A 320 5.05 -10.91 -21.71
N PRO A 321 5.61 -11.39 -20.58
CA PRO A 321 6.24 -12.71 -20.56
C PRO A 321 5.25 -13.84 -20.84
N ILE A 322 4.01 -13.77 -20.37
CA ILE A 322 2.99 -14.79 -20.67
C ILE A 322 2.73 -14.85 -22.18
N SER A 323 2.54 -13.70 -22.82
CA SER A 323 2.32 -13.60 -24.27
C SER A 323 3.54 -14.10 -25.06
N LEU A 324 4.75 -13.79 -24.58
CA LEU A 324 6.00 -14.29 -25.16
C LEU A 324 6.11 -15.80 -25.01
N GLY A 325 5.75 -16.37 -23.85
CA GLY A 325 5.73 -17.81 -23.61
C GLY A 325 4.78 -18.56 -24.55
N MET A 326 3.61 -17.99 -24.83
CA MET A 326 2.68 -18.51 -25.83
C MET A 326 3.30 -18.50 -27.24
N LEU A 327 3.98 -17.41 -27.60
CA LEU A 327 4.65 -17.29 -28.90
C LEU A 327 5.83 -18.26 -29.04
N VAL A 328 6.62 -18.44 -27.96
CA VAL A 328 7.72 -19.40 -27.88
C VAL A 328 7.21 -20.82 -28.05
N LYS A 329 6.06 -21.16 -27.47
CA LYS A 329 5.41 -22.47 -27.68
C LYS A 329 5.12 -22.75 -29.15
N LEU A 330 4.63 -21.74 -29.87
CA LEU A 330 4.27 -21.86 -31.29
C LEU A 330 5.48 -21.97 -32.22
N ARG A 331 6.57 -21.24 -31.91
CA ARG A 331 7.70 -21.09 -32.84
C ARG A 331 8.93 -21.91 -32.45
N LEU A 332 9.13 -22.22 -31.17
CA LEU A 332 10.38 -22.76 -30.61
C LEU A 332 10.09 -23.92 -29.62
N PRO A 333 9.73 -25.12 -30.10
CA PRO A 333 9.40 -26.26 -29.24
C PRO A 333 10.60 -26.75 -28.40
N ALA A 334 11.83 -26.55 -28.88
CA ALA A 334 13.04 -26.87 -28.11
C ALA A 334 13.17 -26.00 -26.85
N LEU A 335 12.98 -24.68 -26.98
CA LEU A 335 13.03 -23.75 -25.84
C LEU A 335 11.85 -23.98 -24.88
N THR A 336 10.69 -24.36 -25.42
CA THR A 336 9.50 -24.72 -24.63
C THR A 336 9.78 -25.85 -23.65
N ARG A 337 10.50 -26.90 -24.06
CA ARG A 337 10.86 -28.02 -23.16
C ARG A 337 11.73 -27.56 -22.00
N VAL A 338 12.69 -26.66 -22.25
CA VAL A 338 13.55 -26.09 -21.21
C VAL A 338 12.74 -25.23 -20.25
N LEU A 339 11.92 -24.31 -20.76
CA LEU A 339 11.07 -23.45 -19.93
C LEU A 339 10.09 -24.26 -19.08
N LEU A 340 9.48 -25.31 -19.63
CA LEU A 340 8.59 -26.21 -18.88
C LEU A 340 9.34 -26.99 -17.80
N ALA A 341 10.60 -27.36 -18.00
CA ALA A 341 11.42 -28.00 -16.97
C ALA A 341 11.76 -27.02 -15.82
N LEU A 342 12.01 -25.74 -16.16
CA LEU A 342 12.33 -24.69 -15.19
C LEU A 342 11.11 -24.17 -14.41
N ILE A 343 9.88 -24.41 -14.89
CA ILE A 343 8.68 -23.87 -14.24
C ILE A 343 8.49 -24.37 -12.82
N GLN A 344 8.77 -25.65 -12.56
CA GLN A 344 8.56 -26.26 -11.24
C GLN A 344 9.48 -25.68 -10.16
N PRO A 345 10.82 -25.67 -10.33
CA PRO A 345 11.70 -25.11 -9.31
C PRO A 345 11.47 -23.62 -9.11
N PHE A 346 11.24 -22.86 -10.17
CA PHE A 346 10.99 -21.42 -10.05
C PHE A 346 9.64 -21.10 -9.42
N SER A 347 8.58 -21.82 -9.80
CA SER A 347 7.28 -21.70 -9.12
C SER A 347 7.37 -22.07 -7.65
N PHE A 348 8.14 -23.10 -7.30
CA PHE A 348 8.34 -23.49 -5.89
C PHE A 348 9.05 -22.37 -5.10
N VAL A 349 10.16 -21.84 -5.62
CA VAL A 349 10.89 -20.73 -4.97
C VAL A 349 10.00 -19.49 -4.84
N LEU A 350 9.24 -19.14 -5.88
CA LEU A 350 8.32 -18.00 -5.84
C LEU A 350 7.15 -18.19 -4.87
N ILE A 351 6.62 -19.42 -4.75
CA ILE A 351 5.57 -19.75 -3.78
C ILE A 351 6.12 -19.65 -2.36
N VAL A 352 7.27 -20.27 -2.08
CA VAL A 352 7.88 -20.24 -0.74
C VAL A 352 8.27 -18.81 -0.35
N GLY A 353 8.91 -18.07 -1.26
CA GLY A 353 9.22 -16.65 -1.05
C GLY A 353 7.96 -15.80 -0.87
N GLY A 354 6.93 -16.04 -1.66
CA GLY A 354 5.63 -15.37 -1.54
C GLY A 354 4.94 -15.63 -0.20
N ILE A 355 4.94 -16.89 0.28
CA ILE A 355 4.39 -17.26 1.59
C ILE A 355 5.20 -16.61 2.72
N PHE A 356 6.53 -16.64 2.64
CA PHE A 356 7.39 -15.99 3.62
C PHE A 356 7.11 -14.48 3.70
N MET A 357 7.04 -13.81 2.55
CA MET A 357 6.68 -12.39 2.49
C MET A 357 5.26 -12.13 3.01
N ALA A 358 4.29 -12.97 2.64
CA ALA A 358 2.92 -12.87 3.11
C ALA A 358 2.79 -13.09 4.63
N TYR A 359 3.65 -13.93 5.23
CA TYR A 359 3.70 -14.10 6.67
C TYR A 359 4.26 -12.86 7.37
N GLN A 360 5.39 -12.33 6.86
CA GLN A 360 6.03 -11.12 7.40
C GLN A 360 5.10 -9.91 7.33
N MET A 361 4.44 -9.70 6.18
CA MET A 361 3.51 -8.58 5.98
C MET A 361 2.13 -8.86 6.60
N GLY A 362 1.70 -10.12 6.64
CA GLY A 362 0.39 -10.50 7.14
C GLY A 362 0.20 -10.10 8.60
N ALA A 363 1.24 -10.22 9.43
CA ALA A 363 1.18 -9.80 10.82
C ALA A 363 0.93 -8.29 10.98
N SER A 364 1.60 -7.43 10.19
CA SER A 364 1.39 -5.98 10.24
C SER A 364 0.04 -5.56 9.64
N ILE A 365 -0.38 -6.21 8.55
CA ILE A 365 -1.67 -5.98 7.90
C ILE A 365 -2.84 -6.38 8.83
N LEU A 366 -2.72 -7.50 9.56
CA LEU A 366 -3.76 -7.97 10.47
C LEU A 366 -3.83 -7.21 11.78
N ALA A 367 -2.71 -6.66 12.27
CA ALA A 367 -2.68 -5.96 13.56
C ALA A 367 -3.65 -4.76 13.60
N ASN A 368 -3.82 -4.06 12.46
CA ASN A 368 -4.70 -2.91 12.32
C ASN A 368 -5.81 -3.14 11.28
N VAL A 369 -6.25 -4.39 11.11
CA VAL A 369 -7.28 -4.72 10.13
C VAL A 369 -8.62 -4.09 10.49
N GLN A 370 -9.28 -3.46 9.52
CA GLN A 370 -10.62 -2.95 9.74
C GLN A 370 -11.66 -4.09 9.78
N PRO A 371 -12.53 -4.17 10.81
CA PRO A 371 -13.55 -5.21 10.87
C PRO A 371 -14.46 -5.25 9.64
N GLN A 372 -14.75 -4.08 9.05
CA GLN A 372 -15.57 -3.93 7.86
C GLN A 372 -14.97 -4.68 6.66
N ILE A 373 -13.65 -4.58 6.44
CA ILE A 373 -13.01 -5.28 5.31
C ILE A 373 -12.97 -6.79 5.53
N VAL A 374 -12.93 -7.27 6.78
CA VAL A 374 -13.04 -8.70 7.09
C VAL A 374 -14.37 -9.27 6.63
N VAL A 375 -15.48 -8.61 7.01
CA VAL A 375 -16.83 -9.06 6.62
C VAL A 375 -17.00 -8.99 5.11
N VAL A 376 -16.62 -7.87 4.49
CA VAL A 376 -16.73 -7.70 3.03
C VAL A 376 -15.84 -8.69 2.29
N GLY A 377 -14.61 -8.91 2.74
CA GLY A 377 -13.66 -9.82 2.11
C GLY A 377 -14.13 -11.28 2.12
N ILE A 378 -14.91 -11.70 3.11
CA ILE A 378 -15.55 -13.03 3.14
C ILE A 378 -16.65 -13.16 2.08
N THR A 379 -17.33 -12.08 1.77
CA THR A 379 -18.43 -12.13 0.80
C THR A 379 -17.95 -12.16 -0.66
N VAL A 380 -16.70 -11.75 -0.94
CA VAL A 380 -16.14 -11.66 -2.30
C VAL A 380 -16.08 -13.02 -3.00
N PRO A 381 -15.43 -14.08 -2.46
CA PRO A 381 -15.29 -15.33 -3.19
C PRO A 381 -16.65 -16.06 -3.29
N LEU A 382 -17.47 -16.02 -2.22
CA LEU A 382 -18.85 -16.54 -2.25
C LEU A 382 -19.67 -15.94 -3.39
N LEU A 383 -19.71 -14.60 -3.49
CA LEU A 383 -20.45 -13.94 -4.55
C LEU A 383 -19.87 -14.30 -5.92
N GLY A 384 -18.55 -14.33 -6.03
CA GLY A 384 -17.84 -14.76 -7.22
C GLY A 384 -18.24 -16.14 -7.72
N LEU A 385 -18.27 -17.11 -6.82
CA LEU A 385 -18.72 -18.48 -7.12
C LEU A 385 -20.17 -18.49 -7.58
N VAL A 386 -21.06 -17.76 -6.89
CA VAL A 386 -22.49 -17.68 -7.24
C VAL A 386 -22.70 -17.03 -8.61
N VAL A 387 -22.07 -15.88 -8.86
CA VAL A 387 -22.15 -15.16 -10.14
C VAL A 387 -21.68 -16.05 -11.28
N GLY A 388 -20.50 -16.66 -11.16
CA GLY A 388 -19.98 -17.53 -12.21
C GLY A 388 -20.87 -18.76 -12.43
N ALA A 389 -21.43 -19.36 -11.37
CA ALA A 389 -22.35 -20.48 -11.48
C ALA A 389 -23.67 -20.10 -12.17
N VAL A 390 -24.25 -18.94 -11.81
CA VAL A 390 -25.50 -18.44 -12.40
C VAL A 390 -25.28 -18.09 -13.87
N LEU A 391 -24.24 -17.32 -14.20
CA LEU A 391 -23.90 -16.98 -15.58
C LEU A 391 -23.72 -18.24 -16.44
N ALA A 392 -22.93 -19.20 -15.96
CA ALA A 392 -22.68 -20.44 -16.68
C ALA A 392 -23.93 -21.32 -16.82
N LYS A 393 -24.83 -21.31 -15.82
CA LYS A 393 -26.10 -22.03 -15.86
C LYS A 393 -27.07 -21.40 -16.87
N LEU A 394 -27.22 -20.07 -16.85
CA LEU A 394 -28.11 -19.34 -17.77
C LEU A 394 -27.70 -19.53 -19.23
N ALA A 395 -26.39 -19.64 -19.48
CA ALA A 395 -25.88 -19.84 -20.81
C ALA A 395 -25.90 -21.32 -21.26
N GLY A 396 -26.34 -22.25 -20.40
CA GLY A 396 -26.49 -23.66 -20.77
C GLY A 396 -25.19 -24.46 -20.84
N LEU A 397 -24.15 -24.06 -20.11
CA LEU A 397 -22.88 -24.80 -20.09
C LEU A 397 -23.01 -26.18 -19.44
N SER A 398 -22.15 -27.11 -19.85
CA SER A 398 -22.08 -28.46 -19.27
C SER A 398 -21.71 -28.43 -17.78
N PRO A 399 -22.07 -29.43 -16.96
CA PRO A 399 -21.77 -29.43 -15.52
C PRO A 399 -20.28 -29.20 -15.17
N PRO A 400 -19.29 -29.80 -15.86
CA PRO A 400 -17.88 -29.51 -15.59
C PRO A 400 -17.50 -28.07 -15.92
N GLN A 401 -17.98 -27.53 -17.06
CA GLN A 401 -17.70 -26.16 -17.47
C GLN A 401 -18.34 -25.13 -16.53
N ARG A 402 -19.56 -25.38 -16.02
CA ARG A 402 -20.20 -24.50 -15.03
C ARG A 402 -19.41 -24.40 -13.75
N LYS A 403 -18.88 -25.52 -13.25
CA LYS A 403 -17.99 -25.53 -12.08
C LYS A 403 -16.72 -24.74 -12.35
N THR A 404 -16.11 -24.94 -13.51
CA THR A 404 -14.91 -24.19 -13.91
C THR A 404 -15.16 -22.68 -13.94
N VAL A 405 -16.22 -22.22 -14.63
CA VAL A 405 -16.53 -20.78 -14.72
C VAL A 405 -16.86 -20.20 -13.34
N SER A 406 -17.59 -20.93 -12.51
CA SER A 406 -17.88 -20.54 -11.12
C SER A 406 -16.59 -20.33 -10.30
N ILE A 407 -15.71 -21.33 -10.29
CA ILE A 407 -14.42 -21.28 -9.58
C ILE A 407 -13.56 -20.16 -10.12
N GLU A 408 -13.51 -19.97 -11.44
CA GLU A 408 -12.62 -18.99 -12.04
C GLU A 408 -13.08 -17.55 -11.79
N VAL A 409 -14.39 -17.30 -11.70
CA VAL A 409 -14.92 -15.99 -11.30
C VAL A 409 -14.74 -15.74 -9.79
N GLY A 410 -14.89 -16.78 -8.95
CA GLY A 410 -14.80 -16.61 -7.48
C GLY A 410 -13.41 -16.66 -6.88
N VAL A 411 -12.50 -17.42 -7.48
CA VAL A 411 -11.11 -17.52 -7.04
C VAL A 411 -10.29 -16.51 -7.83
N GLN A 412 -10.18 -15.30 -7.31
CA GLN A 412 -9.43 -14.23 -7.95
C GLN A 412 -7.95 -14.24 -7.54
N ASN A 413 -7.08 -13.66 -8.38
CA ASN A 413 -5.65 -13.56 -8.11
C ASN A 413 -5.34 -12.43 -7.13
N SER A 414 -5.69 -12.66 -5.87
CA SER A 414 -5.52 -11.67 -4.80
C SER A 414 -4.04 -11.35 -4.51
N LEU A 415 -3.12 -12.28 -4.76
CA LEU A 415 -1.68 -12.02 -4.65
C LEU A 415 -1.18 -11.05 -5.73
N LEU A 416 -1.72 -11.14 -6.95
CA LEU A 416 -1.44 -10.17 -8.00
C LEU A 416 -1.96 -8.78 -7.59
N ALA A 417 -3.18 -8.70 -7.07
CA ALA A 417 -3.72 -7.44 -6.57
C ALA A 417 -2.87 -6.86 -5.44
N LEU A 418 -2.44 -7.68 -4.47
CA LEU A 418 -1.53 -7.27 -3.40
C LEU A 418 -0.21 -6.73 -3.96
N ALA A 419 0.40 -7.42 -4.93
CA ALA A 419 1.63 -6.97 -5.57
C ALA A 419 1.43 -5.62 -6.30
N VAL A 420 0.30 -5.44 -7.00
CA VAL A 420 -0.05 -4.17 -7.64
C VAL A 420 -0.16 -3.05 -6.60
N MET A 421 -0.80 -3.30 -5.45
CA MET A 421 -0.92 -2.30 -4.38
C MET A 421 0.46 -1.90 -3.84
N GLN A 422 1.29 -2.89 -3.51
CA GLN A 422 2.61 -2.69 -2.91
C GLN A 422 3.63 -2.06 -3.86
N LEU A 423 3.52 -2.32 -5.17
CA LEU A 423 4.41 -1.73 -6.18
C LEU A 423 3.98 -0.35 -6.65
N SER A 424 2.69 -0.02 -6.54
CA SER A 424 2.14 1.19 -7.13
C SER A 424 2.01 2.33 -6.11
N PHE A 425 1.59 2.05 -4.87
CA PHE A 425 1.26 3.05 -3.86
C PHE A 425 2.41 3.31 -2.87
N ARG A 426 2.35 4.41 -2.10
CA ARG A 426 3.33 4.71 -1.03
C ARG A 426 3.11 3.79 0.17
N ARG A 427 4.17 3.48 0.93
CA ARG A 427 4.20 2.45 2.00
C ARG A 427 2.95 2.39 2.91
N LEU A 428 2.58 3.51 3.52
CA LEU A 428 1.45 3.55 4.47
C LEU A 428 0.09 3.33 3.80
N GLU A 429 -0.11 3.91 2.61
CA GLU A 429 -1.33 3.73 1.82
C GLU A 429 -1.42 2.31 1.24
N ALA A 430 -0.26 1.76 0.84
CA ALA A 430 -0.14 0.43 0.28
C ALA A 430 -0.49 -0.64 1.34
N ASP A 431 0.06 -0.56 2.55
CA ASP A 431 -0.22 -1.53 3.61
C ASP A 431 -1.68 -1.50 4.04
N PHE A 432 -2.24 -0.31 4.21
CA PHE A 432 -3.64 -0.13 4.57
C PHE A 432 -4.57 -0.67 3.47
N ALA A 433 -4.35 -0.30 2.21
CA ALA A 433 -5.18 -0.76 1.10
C ALA A 433 -4.95 -2.26 0.77
N SER A 434 -3.78 -2.81 1.11
CA SER A 434 -3.45 -4.24 0.94
C SER A 434 -4.19 -5.16 1.90
N GLN A 435 -4.85 -4.64 2.93
CA GLN A 435 -5.75 -5.43 3.77
C GLN A 435 -6.83 -6.12 2.94
N ALA A 436 -7.39 -5.44 1.94
CA ALA A 436 -8.44 -6.00 1.09
C ALA A 436 -7.98 -7.25 0.30
N PRO A 437 -6.93 -7.21 -0.54
CA PRO A 437 -6.46 -8.41 -1.23
C PRO A 437 -5.99 -9.51 -0.28
N PHE A 438 -5.41 -9.15 0.88
CA PHE A 438 -4.96 -10.15 1.83
C PHE A 438 -6.12 -10.94 2.45
N ILE A 439 -7.16 -10.23 2.91
CA ILE A 439 -8.36 -10.87 3.49
C ILE A 439 -9.09 -11.70 2.43
N VAL A 440 -9.25 -11.18 1.20
CA VAL A 440 -9.90 -11.94 0.12
C VAL A 440 -9.11 -13.21 -0.21
N ALA A 441 -7.76 -13.17 -0.17
CA ALA A 441 -6.93 -14.36 -0.36
C ALA A 441 -7.17 -15.43 0.73
N LEU A 442 -7.21 -15.01 2.00
CA LEU A 442 -7.48 -15.90 3.13
C LEU A 442 -8.90 -16.48 3.05
N SER A 443 -9.88 -15.66 2.70
CA SER A 443 -11.26 -16.14 2.60
C SER A 443 -11.45 -17.10 1.43
N SER A 444 -10.93 -16.74 0.25
CA SER A 444 -11.02 -17.56 -0.95
C SER A 444 -10.38 -18.95 -0.74
N THR A 445 -9.22 -19.00 -0.10
CA THR A 445 -8.56 -20.28 0.23
C THR A 445 -9.36 -21.10 1.24
N SER A 446 -9.85 -20.47 2.30
CA SER A 446 -10.62 -21.13 3.36
C SER A 446 -11.95 -21.70 2.84
N GLU A 447 -12.73 -20.88 2.11
CA GLU A 447 -14.01 -21.28 1.52
C GLU A 447 -13.84 -22.41 0.51
N MET A 448 -12.84 -22.32 -0.37
CA MET A 448 -12.58 -23.38 -1.34
C MET A 448 -12.14 -24.69 -0.67
N LEU A 449 -11.35 -24.62 0.41
CA LEU A 449 -11.01 -25.82 1.19
C LEU A 449 -12.26 -26.48 1.78
N LEU A 450 -13.18 -25.68 2.33
CA LEU A 450 -14.44 -26.16 2.90
C LEU A 450 -15.33 -26.81 1.83
N ILE A 451 -15.45 -26.18 0.65
CA ILE A 451 -16.20 -26.73 -0.48
C ILE A 451 -15.60 -28.06 -0.94
N VAL A 452 -14.27 -28.13 -1.06
CA VAL A 452 -13.56 -29.38 -1.42
C VAL A 452 -13.77 -30.46 -0.36
N LEU A 453 -13.62 -30.13 0.93
CA LEU A 453 -13.81 -31.09 2.02
C LEU A 453 -15.26 -31.61 2.04
N GLY A 454 -16.24 -30.72 1.89
CA GLY A 454 -17.65 -31.08 1.78
C GLY A 454 -17.92 -32.00 0.59
N TYR A 455 -17.38 -31.67 -0.58
CA TYR A 455 -17.50 -32.50 -1.79
C TYR A 455 -16.87 -33.89 -1.61
N VAL A 456 -15.66 -33.97 -1.06
CA VAL A 456 -14.98 -35.25 -0.80
C VAL A 456 -15.75 -36.07 0.23
N THR A 457 -16.25 -35.44 1.29
CA THR A 457 -17.02 -36.11 2.35
C THR A 457 -18.34 -36.64 1.79
N GLN A 458 -19.10 -35.83 1.05
CA GLN A 458 -20.32 -36.26 0.37
C GLN A 458 -20.05 -37.43 -0.58
N ARG A 459 -18.97 -37.36 -1.37
CA ARG A 459 -18.62 -38.43 -2.30
C ARG A 459 -18.23 -39.72 -1.59
N ARG A 460 -17.60 -39.64 -0.41
CA ARG A 460 -17.30 -40.82 0.43
C ARG A 460 -18.56 -41.39 1.07
N LEU A 461 -19.44 -40.56 1.62
CA LEU A 461 -20.68 -41.00 2.28
C LEU A 461 -21.70 -41.58 1.28
N CYS A 462 -21.93 -40.90 0.15
CA CYS A 462 -22.83 -41.38 -0.89
C CYS A 462 -22.20 -42.46 -1.79
N GLY A 463 -20.87 -42.49 -1.93
CA GLY A 463 -20.16 -43.50 -2.71
C GLY A 463 -20.12 -44.89 -2.07
N SER A 464 -20.35 -44.98 -0.75
CA SER A 464 -20.50 -46.25 -0.03
C SER A 464 -21.90 -46.89 -0.19
N ALA A 465 -22.84 -46.24 -0.87
CA ALA A 465 -24.22 -46.70 -1.02
C ALA A 465 -24.51 -47.50 -2.32
N VAL A 466 -23.48 -47.88 -3.08
CA VAL A 466 -23.65 -48.80 -4.24
C VAL A 466 -23.22 -50.20 -3.81
N PRO A 467 -24.14 -51.17 -3.66
CA PRO A 467 -23.74 -52.57 -3.50
C PRO A 467 -23.03 -52.99 -4.79
N ARG A 468 -21.82 -53.55 -4.67
CA ARG A 468 -21.22 -54.34 -5.76
C ARG A 468 -22.17 -55.50 -6.06
N SER A 469 -22.88 -55.47 -7.19
CA SER A 469 -23.47 -56.69 -7.74
C SER A 469 -22.38 -57.43 -8.49
N ASP A 470 -21.66 -58.29 -7.77
CA ASP A 470 -20.98 -59.42 -8.38
C ASP A 470 -22.02 -60.54 -8.52
N ALA A 471 -22.47 -60.81 -9.75
CA ALA A 471 -23.02 -62.07 -10.24
C ALA A 471 -23.23 -61.99 -11.76
#